data_AF-A0A535T637-F1
#
_entry.id   AF-A0A535T637-F1
#
_cell.length_a   1.000
_cell.length_b   1.000
_cell.length_c   1.000
_cell.angle_alpha   90.00
_cell.angle_beta   90.00
_cell.angle_gamma   90.00
#
_symmetry.space_group_name_H-M   'P 1'
#
loop_
_entity.id
_entity.type
_entity.pdbx_description
1 polymer ?
#
loop_
_entity_poly.entity_id
_entity_poly.type
_entity_poly.pdbx_seq_one_letter_code
_entity_poly.pdbx_strand_id
1 'polypeptide(L)'
;MRKALVAVATVLLLVSADNAAVSADSGPPPDPQQELALINQIRAQLGSNLADALAAQVQLRQSLQDNAIQQQAVQSDISDANTKIADLEDQIAQAQRLEVVLSTRIQTERDQLRQLARAVYESPGSTLLMLAEAKSLSDLFTRVVDLNVAGSRAATLKSSLDSDLADLQAQREREQTARDEEVTTRDRLTAELAQLRALQAQQAKAMADLETKIAETRWEISRLNHQSAQLAQQVTDMLQQ
;
A
#
# COMPACT_ATOMS: atom_id res chain seq x y z
N MET A 1 7.50 8.25 12.35
CA MET A 1 7.90 7.67 11.04
C MET A 1 9.41 7.86 10.86
N ARG A 2 10.21 6.85 11.23
CA ARG A 2 11.68 6.90 11.15
C ARG A 2 12.10 6.40 9.77
N LYS A 3 12.65 7.31 8.96
CA LYS A 3 13.25 6.99 7.66
C LYS A 3 14.57 6.24 7.91
N ALA A 4 14.55 4.92 7.82
CA ALA A 4 15.76 4.11 7.78
C ALA A 4 16.26 4.05 6.33
N LEU A 5 17.01 5.08 5.94
CA LEU A 5 17.75 5.14 4.69
C LEU A 5 19.00 4.26 4.85
N VAL A 6 18.89 2.98 4.50
CA VAL A 6 20.05 2.08 4.44
C VAL A 6 20.67 2.25 3.05
N ALA A 7 21.63 3.16 2.95
CA ALA A 7 22.49 3.32 1.80
C ALA A 7 23.49 2.15 1.78
N VAL A 8 23.27 1.17 0.90
CA VAL A 8 24.26 0.11 0.62
C VAL A 8 25.22 0.64 -0.43
N ALA A 9 26.43 0.97 0.02
CA ALA A 9 27.53 1.43 -0.81
C ALA A 9 27.94 0.34 -1.81
N THR A 10 27.82 0.65 -3.11
CA THR A 10 28.32 -0.18 -4.20
C THR A 10 29.79 0.20 -4.45
N VAL A 11 30.74 -0.57 -3.91
CA VAL A 11 32.16 -0.45 -4.31
C VAL A 11 32.38 -1.38 -5.50
N LEU A 12 32.32 -0.80 -6.70
CA LEU A 12 32.71 -1.43 -7.94
C LEU A 12 34.19 -1.09 -8.18
N LEU A 13 35.11 -1.99 -7.79
CA LEU A 13 36.52 -1.87 -8.18
C LEU A 13 36.68 -2.36 -9.63
N LEU A 14 36.67 -1.41 -10.56
CA LEU A 14 37.15 -1.57 -11.92
C LEU A 14 38.69 -1.62 -11.88
N VAL A 15 39.27 -2.80 -12.10
CA VAL A 15 40.69 -2.91 -12.47
C VAL A 15 40.76 -2.80 -13.99
N SER A 16 41.08 -1.60 -14.48
CA SER A 16 41.52 -1.36 -15.85
C SER A 16 42.94 -1.90 -16.00
N ALA A 17 43.09 -2.96 -16.80
CA ALA A 17 44.39 -3.41 -17.27
C ALA A 17 44.87 -2.47 -18.38
N ASP A 18 45.77 -1.54 -18.04
CA ASP A 18 46.57 -0.83 -19.03
C ASP A 18 47.63 -1.80 -19.58
N ASN A 19 47.48 -2.14 -20.86
CA ASN A 19 48.50 -2.82 -21.66
C ASN A 19 49.62 -1.83 -21.99
N ALA A 20 50.56 -1.65 -21.06
CA ALA A 20 51.86 -1.06 -21.37
C ALA A 20 52.82 -2.19 -21.77
N ALA A 21 53.13 -2.25 -23.07
CA ALA A 21 54.22 -3.08 -23.58
C ALA A 21 55.54 -2.66 -22.92
N VAL A 22 56.12 -3.54 -22.10
CA VAL A 22 57.48 -3.40 -21.57
C VAL A 22 58.34 -4.49 -22.20
N SER A 23 59.38 -4.00 -22.87
CA SER A 23 60.47 -4.70 -23.52
C SER A 23 61.12 -5.75 -22.62
N ALA A 24 61.56 -6.85 -23.23
CA ALA A 24 62.37 -7.88 -22.58
C ALA A 24 63.73 -7.29 -22.14
N ASP A 25 63.78 -6.84 -20.89
CA ASP A 25 65.03 -6.61 -20.15
C ASP A 25 65.19 -7.78 -19.16
N SER A 26 66.27 -8.53 -19.33
CA SER A 26 66.65 -9.67 -18.49
C SER A 26 67.14 -9.17 -17.13
N GLY A 27 66.19 -8.84 -16.25
CA GLY A 27 66.44 -8.64 -14.83
C GLY A 27 66.81 -9.96 -14.12
N PRO A 28 67.41 -9.90 -12.92
CA PRO A 28 67.72 -11.09 -12.13
C PRO A 28 66.44 -11.92 -11.92
N PRO A 29 66.52 -13.26 -11.83
CA PRO A 29 65.36 -14.09 -11.59
C PRO A 29 64.63 -13.58 -10.33
N PRO A 30 63.28 -13.51 -10.35
CA PRO A 30 62.54 -13.02 -9.20
C PRO A 30 62.90 -13.84 -7.96
N ASP A 31 63.21 -13.15 -6.86
CA ASP A 31 63.54 -13.81 -5.59
C ASP A 31 62.32 -14.63 -5.12
N PRO A 32 62.42 -15.96 -5.01
CA PRO A 32 61.27 -16.80 -4.68
C PRO A 32 60.74 -16.56 -3.26
N GLN A 33 61.53 -15.90 -2.39
CA GLN A 33 61.07 -15.41 -1.09
C GLN A 33 60.08 -14.24 -1.20
N GLN A 34 60.28 -13.32 -2.15
CA GLN A 34 59.39 -12.18 -2.37
C GLN A 34 58.05 -12.63 -2.97
N GLU A 35 58.11 -13.60 -3.89
CA GLU A 35 56.92 -14.20 -4.50
C GLU A 35 56.06 -14.96 -3.47
N LEU A 36 56.69 -15.66 -2.51
CA LEU A 36 56.01 -16.30 -1.38
C LEU A 36 55.31 -15.30 -0.45
N ALA A 37 55.95 -14.17 -0.15
CA ALA A 37 55.36 -13.12 0.69
C ALA A 37 54.13 -12.49 0.02
N LEU A 38 54.20 -12.24 -1.30
CA LEU A 38 53.08 -11.74 -2.08
C LEU A 38 51.89 -12.72 -2.09
N ILE A 39 52.15 -14.02 -2.32
CA ILE A 39 51.11 -15.07 -2.28
C ILE A 39 50.43 -15.13 -0.91
N ASN A 40 51.21 -15.02 0.18
CA ASN A 40 50.66 -15.01 1.53
C ASN A 40 49.78 -13.78 1.80
N GLN A 41 50.16 -12.61 1.29
CA GLN A 41 49.33 -11.39 1.39
C GLN A 41 48.02 -11.52 0.60
N ILE A 42 48.08 -12.02 -0.64
CA ILE A 42 46.88 -12.28 -1.46
C ILE A 42 45.94 -13.27 -0.76
N ARG A 43 46.49 -14.34 -0.16
CA ARG A 43 45.69 -15.29 0.64
C ARG A 43 44.97 -14.60 1.80
N ALA A 44 45.67 -13.76 2.56
CA ALA A 44 45.07 -13.06 3.70
C ALA A 44 43.93 -12.13 3.23
N GLN A 45 44.12 -11.41 2.13
CA GLN A 45 43.09 -10.54 1.53
C GLN A 45 41.88 -11.34 1.04
N LEU A 46 42.09 -12.44 0.31
CA LEU A 46 41.00 -13.33 -0.14
C LEU A 46 40.24 -13.96 1.03
N GLY A 47 40.96 -14.32 2.11
CA GLY A 47 40.35 -14.82 3.34
C GLY A 47 39.44 -13.79 4.02
N SER A 48 39.88 -12.52 4.08
CA SER A 48 39.05 -11.42 4.58
C SER A 48 37.81 -11.19 3.70
N ASN A 49 38.01 -11.11 2.38
CA ASN A 49 36.92 -10.92 1.42
C ASN A 49 35.87 -12.05 1.49
N LEU A 50 36.32 -13.29 1.72
CA LEU A 50 35.44 -14.44 1.91
C LEU A 50 34.62 -14.31 3.20
N ALA A 51 35.24 -13.87 4.30
CA ALA A 51 34.54 -13.64 5.56
C ALA A 51 33.48 -12.54 5.41
N ASP A 52 33.81 -11.44 4.75
CA ASP A 52 32.90 -10.33 4.48
C ASP A 52 31.75 -10.78 3.56
N ALA A 53 32.04 -11.57 2.53
CA ALA A 53 31.01 -12.14 1.65
C ALA A 53 30.06 -13.07 2.42
N LEU A 54 30.56 -13.93 3.30
CA LEU A 54 29.72 -14.79 4.14
C LEU A 54 28.86 -13.97 5.11
N ALA A 55 29.41 -12.91 5.71
CA ALA A 55 28.64 -12.00 6.55
C ALA A 55 27.51 -11.31 5.75
N ALA A 56 27.82 -10.82 4.54
CA ALA A 56 26.84 -10.26 3.62
C ALA A 56 25.76 -11.29 3.24
N GLN A 57 26.12 -12.58 3.06
CA GLN A 57 25.15 -13.66 2.81
C GLN A 57 24.14 -13.81 3.94
N VAL A 58 24.61 -13.81 5.19
CA VAL A 58 23.75 -13.93 6.37
C VAL A 58 22.82 -12.72 6.48
N GLN A 59 23.36 -11.52 6.31
CA GLN A 59 22.57 -10.28 6.34
C GLN A 59 21.51 -10.26 5.23
N LEU A 60 21.85 -10.72 4.03
CA LEU A 60 20.93 -10.76 2.90
C LEU A 60 19.82 -11.81 3.09
N ARG A 61 20.14 -12.98 3.68
CA ARG A 61 19.13 -13.96 4.10
C ARG A 61 18.17 -13.39 5.14
N GLN A 62 18.66 -12.65 6.12
CA GLN A 62 17.81 -11.98 7.10
C GLN A 62 16.91 -10.95 6.42
N SER A 63 17.48 -10.13 5.54
CA SER A 63 16.71 -9.11 4.81
C SER A 63 15.62 -9.72 3.93
N LEU A 64 15.87 -10.87 3.31
CA LEU A 64 14.86 -11.62 2.54
C LEU A 64 13.72 -12.13 3.42
N GLN A 65 14.03 -12.61 4.63
CA GLN A 65 13.00 -13.03 5.60
C GLN A 65 12.17 -11.84 6.09
N ASP A 66 12.83 -10.74 6.45
CA ASP A 66 12.16 -9.50 6.88
C ASP A 66 11.26 -8.95 5.76
N ASN A 67 11.74 -8.97 4.51
CA ASN A 67 10.97 -8.57 3.35
C ASN A 67 9.75 -9.48 3.13
N ALA A 68 9.88 -10.80 3.29
CA ALA A 68 8.75 -11.73 3.18
C ALA A 68 7.69 -11.46 4.27
N ILE A 69 8.11 -11.17 5.51
CA ILE A 69 7.22 -10.78 6.61
C ILE A 69 6.48 -9.48 6.25
N GLN A 70 7.20 -8.47 5.73
CA GLN A 70 6.60 -7.21 5.30
C GLN A 70 5.58 -7.42 4.16
N GLN A 71 5.89 -8.27 3.18
CA GLN A 71 4.95 -8.59 2.11
C GLN A 71 3.67 -9.23 2.66
N GLN A 72 3.78 -10.15 3.63
CA GLN A 72 2.62 -10.77 4.26
C GLN A 72 1.77 -9.76 5.04
N ALA A 73 2.41 -8.83 5.76
CA ALA A 73 1.73 -7.76 6.47
C ALA A 73 0.96 -6.85 5.50
N VAL A 74 1.62 -6.35 4.43
CA VAL A 74 0.97 -5.50 3.41
C VAL A 74 -0.16 -6.26 2.71
N GLN A 75 -0.02 -7.56 2.45
CA GLN A 75 -1.08 -8.37 1.86
C GLN A 75 -2.30 -8.50 2.78
N SER A 76 -2.08 -8.57 4.10
CA SER A 76 -3.15 -8.51 5.10
C SER A 76 -3.84 -7.15 5.09
N ASP A 77 -3.07 -6.06 5.11
CA ASP A 77 -3.62 -4.70 5.09
C ASP A 77 -4.46 -4.43 3.83
N ILE A 78 -4.06 -4.98 2.67
CA ILE A 78 -4.85 -4.93 1.43
C ILE A 78 -6.17 -5.69 1.58
N SER A 79 -6.16 -6.86 2.22
CA SER A 79 -7.38 -7.64 2.47
C SER A 79 -8.34 -6.89 3.40
N ASP A 80 -7.82 -6.25 4.43
CA ASP A 80 -8.61 -5.45 5.37
C ASP A 80 -9.19 -4.21 4.67
N ALA A 81 -8.41 -3.51 3.86
CA ALA A 81 -8.88 -2.40 3.04
C ALA A 81 -10.00 -2.83 2.07
N ASN A 82 -9.85 -3.98 1.41
CA ASN A 82 -10.89 -4.52 0.51
C ASN A 82 -12.18 -4.85 1.26
N THR A 83 -12.08 -5.39 2.48
CA THR A 83 -13.26 -5.68 3.32
C THR A 83 -13.99 -4.39 3.67
N LYS A 84 -13.26 -3.36 4.12
CA LYS A 84 -13.86 -2.05 4.41
C LYS A 84 -14.50 -1.40 3.19
N ILE A 85 -13.86 -1.49 2.03
CA ILE A 85 -14.41 -0.98 0.76
C ILE A 85 -15.74 -1.67 0.46
N ALA A 86 -15.82 -3.00 0.60
CA ALA A 86 -17.05 -3.76 0.38
C ALA A 86 -18.15 -3.36 1.38
N ASP A 87 -17.81 -3.23 2.66
CA ASP A 87 -18.76 -2.79 3.69
C ASP A 87 -19.30 -1.37 3.41
N LEU A 88 -18.43 -0.46 2.92
CA LEU A 88 -18.84 0.90 2.53
C LEU A 88 -19.69 0.89 1.26
N GLU A 89 -19.38 0.06 0.28
CA GLU A 89 -20.20 -0.09 -0.94
C GLU A 89 -21.61 -0.61 -0.61
N ASP A 90 -21.73 -1.54 0.33
CA ASP A 90 -23.02 -2.03 0.81
C ASP A 90 -23.82 -0.94 1.55
N GLN A 91 -23.16 -0.14 2.40
CA GLN A 91 -23.77 1.00 3.10
C GLN A 91 -24.28 2.06 2.10
N ILE A 92 -23.43 2.43 1.13
CA ILE A 92 -23.80 3.39 0.07
C ILE A 92 -24.99 2.86 -0.73
N ALA A 93 -25.00 1.59 -1.11
CA ALA A 93 -26.11 0.98 -1.84
C ALA A 93 -27.40 0.91 -1.01
N GLN A 94 -27.28 0.72 0.31
CA GLN A 94 -28.43 0.79 1.22
C GLN A 94 -28.97 2.22 1.33
N ALA A 95 -28.10 3.21 1.52
CA ALA A 95 -28.46 4.63 1.59
C ALA A 95 -29.17 5.08 0.31
N GLN A 96 -28.64 4.75 -0.86
CA GLN A 96 -29.27 5.05 -2.16
C GLN A 96 -30.68 4.49 -2.28
N ARG A 97 -30.92 3.25 -1.81
CA ARG A 97 -32.26 2.65 -1.81
C ARG A 97 -33.22 3.40 -0.88
N LEU A 98 -32.75 3.77 0.31
CA LEU A 98 -33.55 4.53 1.27
C LEU A 98 -33.90 5.93 0.74
N GLU A 99 -32.96 6.60 0.07
CA GLU A 99 -33.22 7.90 -0.56
C GLU A 99 -34.32 7.83 -1.62
N VAL A 100 -34.30 6.80 -2.48
CA VAL A 100 -35.35 6.61 -3.50
C VAL A 100 -36.72 6.43 -2.85
N VAL A 101 -36.81 5.60 -1.81
CA VAL A 101 -38.05 5.37 -1.06
C VAL A 101 -38.55 6.67 -0.41
N LEU A 102 -37.66 7.40 0.26
CA LEU A 102 -38.00 8.63 0.97
C LEU A 102 -38.40 9.75 0.00
N SER A 103 -37.67 9.91 -1.10
CA SER A 103 -38.01 10.87 -2.16
C SER A 103 -39.39 10.59 -2.78
N THR A 104 -39.70 9.32 -3.03
CA THR A 104 -41.02 8.90 -3.52
C THR A 104 -42.13 9.22 -2.52
N ARG A 105 -41.88 8.98 -1.22
CA ARG A 105 -42.82 9.32 -0.15
C ARG A 105 -43.04 10.83 -0.05
N ILE A 106 -41.98 11.63 -0.05
CA ILE A 106 -42.05 13.10 -0.05
C ILE A 106 -42.87 13.59 -1.24
N GLN A 107 -42.67 13.04 -2.43
CA GLN A 107 -43.43 13.44 -3.61
C GLN A 107 -44.92 13.08 -3.48
N THR A 108 -45.22 11.87 -3.01
CA THR A 108 -46.60 11.42 -2.74
C THR A 108 -47.30 12.32 -1.73
N GLU A 109 -46.64 12.65 -0.61
CA GLU A 109 -47.18 13.54 0.41
C GLU A 109 -47.37 14.97 -0.11
N ARG A 110 -46.44 15.47 -0.95
CA ARG A 110 -46.58 16.77 -1.63
C ARG A 110 -47.79 16.80 -2.56
N ASP A 111 -48.06 15.73 -3.31
CA ASP A 111 -49.20 15.66 -4.20
C ASP A 111 -50.53 15.54 -3.45
N GLN A 112 -50.56 14.76 -2.36
CA GLN A 112 -51.71 14.70 -1.44
C GLN A 112 -52.03 16.08 -0.83
N LEU A 113 -51.00 16.83 -0.41
CA LEU A 113 -51.18 18.18 0.14
C LEU A 113 -51.70 19.17 -0.90
N ARG A 114 -51.23 19.09 -2.15
CA ARG A 114 -51.75 19.91 -3.26
C ARG A 114 -53.21 19.60 -3.55
N GLN A 115 -53.59 18.32 -3.57
CA GLN A 115 -54.97 17.90 -3.79
C GLN A 115 -55.88 18.37 -2.65
N LEU A 116 -55.43 18.27 -1.40
CA LEU A 116 -56.19 18.76 -0.24
C LEU A 116 -56.37 20.28 -0.28
N ALA A 117 -55.30 21.03 -0.56
CA ALA A 117 -55.38 22.48 -0.73
C ALA A 117 -56.34 22.88 -1.87
N ARG A 118 -56.28 22.15 -2.99
CA ARG A 118 -57.16 22.36 -4.14
C ARG A 118 -58.62 22.03 -3.82
N ALA A 119 -58.90 20.93 -3.11
CA ALA A 119 -60.26 20.56 -2.71
C ALA A 119 -60.88 21.59 -1.73
N VAL A 120 -60.07 22.16 -0.85
CA VAL A 120 -60.50 23.25 0.05
C VAL A 120 -60.80 24.54 -0.73
N TYR A 121 -60.01 24.85 -1.76
CA TYR A 121 -60.12 26.11 -2.51
C TYR A 121 -61.12 26.08 -3.69
N GLU A 122 -61.14 25.00 -4.47
CA GLU A 122 -61.98 24.86 -5.68
C GLU A 122 -63.40 24.36 -5.39
N SER A 123 -63.80 24.17 -4.14
CA SER A 123 -65.17 23.76 -3.83
C SER A 123 -66.15 24.92 -4.09
N PRO A 124 -66.90 24.98 -5.24
CA PRO A 124 -67.55 26.20 -5.71
C PRO A 124 -68.86 26.54 -4.98
N GLY A 125 -69.15 25.90 -3.85
CA GLY A 125 -70.32 26.18 -3.02
C GLY A 125 -70.11 26.00 -1.52
N SER A 126 -68.98 25.48 -1.05
CA SER A 126 -68.96 24.78 0.24
C SER A 126 -68.59 25.61 1.46
N THR A 127 -67.99 26.80 1.33
CA THR A 127 -67.77 27.65 2.51
C THR A 127 -69.07 28.30 2.99
N LEU A 128 -69.92 28.75 2.05
CA LEU A 128 -71.25 29.28 2.34
C LEU A 128 -72.29 28.18 2.58
N LEU A 129 -72.17 27.01 1.93
CA LEU A 129 -73.05 25.86 2.18
C LEU A 129 -72.67 25.11 3.47
N MET A 130 -71.38 24.99 3.84
CA MET A 130 -70.98 24.52 5.19
C MET A 130 -71.48 25.46 6.28
N LEU A 131 -71.53 26.78 6.03
CA LEU A 131 -72.12 27.74 6.96
C LEU A 131 -73.64 27.54 7.10
N ALA A 132 -74.33 27.11 6.04
CA ALA A 132 -75.76 26.79 6.05
C ALA A 132 -76.08 25.39 6.63
N GLU A 133 -75.15 24.43 6.53
CA GLU A 133 -75.32 23.03 6.96
C GLU A 133 -74.73 22.77 8.36
N ALA A 134 -73.84 23.64 8.84
CA ALA A 134 -73.33 23.60 10.21
C ALA A 134 -74.44 23.96 11.20
N LYS A 135 -74.79 23.02 12.08
CA LYS A 135 -75.80 23.22 13.13
C LYS A 135 -75.43 24.30 14.15
N SER A 136 -74.16 24.76 14.18
CA SER A 136 -73.70 25.90 14.99
C SER A 136 -72.35 26.45 14.50
N LEU A 137 -72.04 27.72 14.84
CA LEU A 137 -70.71 28.33 14.63
C LEU A 137 -69.58 27.54 15.32
N SER A 138 -69.89 26.86 16.43
CA SER A 138 -68.95 26.00 17.15
C SER A 138 -68.46 24.82 16.30
N ASP A 139 -69.35 24.24 15.50
CA ASP A 139 -69.06 23.07 14.66
C ASP A 139 -68.19 23.45 13.45
N LEU A 140 -68.46 24.62 12.85
CA LEU A 140 -67.63 25.18 11.79
C LEU A 140 -66.24 25.56 12.29
N PHE A 141 -66.16 26.15 13.50
CA PHE A 141 -64.87 26.47 14.14
C PHE A 141 -64.05 25.20 14.41
N THR A 142 -64.66 24.13 14.95
CA THR A 142 -63.99 22.85 15.17
C THR A 142 -63.42 22.28 13.86
N ARG A 143 -64.19 22.27 12.77
CA ARG A 143 -63.71 21.79 11.45
C ARG A 143 -62.54 22.61 10.88
N VAL A 144 -62.56 23.93 11.05
CA VAL A 144 -61.46 24.82 10.60
C VAL A 144 -60.22 24.64 11.48
N VAL A 145 -60.40 24.42 12.79
CA VAL A 145 -59.30 24.12 13.72
C VAL A 145 -58.67 22.76 13.38
N ASP A 146 -59.48 21.73 13.14
CA ASP A 146 -58.98 20.40 12.76
C ASP A 146 -58.20 20.42 11.44
N LEU A 147 -58.67 21.19 10.45
CA LEU A 147 -57.97 21.36 9.18
C LEU A 147 -56.65 22.12 9.35
N ASN A 148 -56.61 23.17 10.17
CA ASN A 148 -55.38 23.91 10.46
C ASN A 148 -54.38 23.05 11.25
N VAL A 149 -54.85 22.23 12.20
CA VAL A 149 -54.01 21.27 12.93
C VAL A 149 -53.48 20.18 11.99
N ALA A 150 -54.30 19.69 11.05
CA ALA A 150 -53.85 18.73 10.04
C ALA A 150 -52.81 19.36 9.08
N GLY A 151 -53.02 20.60 8.64
CA GLY A 151 -52.10 21.34 7.79
C GLY A 151 -50.77 21.64 8.46
N SER A 152 -50.77 22.05 9.74
CA SER A 152 -49.53 22.28 10.49
C SER A 152 -48.76 20.98 10.70
N ARG A 153 -49.44 19.89 11.08
CA ARG A 153 -48.82 18.56 11.20
C ARG A 153 -48.22 18.07 9.89
N ALA A 154 -48.90 18.28 8.76
CA ALA A 154 -48.38 17.90 7.46
C ALA A 154 -47.17 18.75 7.05
N ALA A 155 -47.15 20.04 7.35
CA ALA A 155 -45.99 20.89 7.12
C ALA A 155 -44.79 20.45 7.97
N THR A 156 -45.01 20.10 9.25
CA THR A 156 -43.97 19.56 10.13
C THR A 156 -43.45 18.21 9.62
N LEU A 157 -44.34 17.29 9.23
CA LEU A 157 -43.95 15.99 8.68
C LEU A 157 -43.11 16.16 7.41
N LYS A 158 -43.57 17.00 6.47
CA LYS A 158 -42.81 17.30 5.26
C LYS A 158 -41.42 17.85 5.56
N SER A 159 -41.33 18.81 6.49
CA SER A 159 -40.04 19.38 6.90
C SER A 159 -39.12 18.32 7.52
N SER A 160 -39.67 17.39 8.29
CA SER A 160 -38.93 16.27 8.85
C SER A 160 -38.40 15.37 7.73
N LEU A 161 -39.23 14.97 6.77
CA LEU A 161 -38.80 14.09 5.67
C LEU A 161 -37.79 14.76 4.75
N ASP A 162 -37.97 16.05 4.42
CA ASP A 162 -37.01 16.82 3.63
C ASP A 162 -35.66 16.92 4.37
N SER A 163 -35.67 17.05 5.71
CA SER A 163 -34.46 17.01 6.56
C SER A 163 -33.82 15.62 6.57
N ASP A 164 -34.60 14.57 6.80
CA ASP A 164 -34.12 13.18 6.83
C ASP A 164 -33.47 12.80 5.50
N LEU A 165 -34.01 13.30 4.37
CA LEU A 165 -33.43 13.08 3.04
C LEU A 165 -32.09 13.80 2.90
N ALA A 166 -31.99 15.04 3.37
CA ALA A 166 -30.74 15.79 3.33
C ALA A 166 -29.65 15.14 4.21
N ASP A 167 -30.02 14.67 5.40
CA ASP A 167 -29.11 13.97 6.31
C ASP A 167 -28.61 12.66 5.70
N LEU A 168 -29.50 11.89 5.06
CA LEU A 168 -29.15 10.64 4.38
C LEU A 168 -28.20 10.88 3.19
N GLN A 169 -28.46 11.92 2.39
CA GLN A 169 -27.58 12.32 1.29
C GLN A 169 -26.19 12.74 1.77
N ALA A 170 -26.14 13.53 2.85
CA ALA A 170 -24.88 13.94 3.47
C ALA A 170 -24.12 12.75 4.06
N GLN A 171 -24.82 11.78 4.66
CA GLN A 171 -24.21 10.55 5.14
C GLN A 171 -23.61 9.73 3.99
N ARG A 172 -24.37 9.49 2.92
CA ARG A 172 -23.90 8.78 1.73
C ARG A 172 -22.66 9.46 1.11
N GLU A 173 -22.62 10.79 1.04
CA GLU A 173 -21.45 11.52 0.54
C GLU A 173 -20.20 11.31 1.41
N ARG A 174 -20.37 11.24 2.74
CA ARG A 174 -19.28 10.90 3.66
C ARG A 174 -18.81 9.47 3.45
N GLU A 175 -19.73 8.52 3.31
CA GLU A 175 -19.41 7.11 3.03
C GLU A 175 -18.69 6.95 1.69
N GLN A 176 -19.12 7.68 0.64
CA GLN A 176 -18.46 7.71 -0.65
C GLN A 176 -17.03 8.25 -0.55
N THR A 177 -16.84 9.34 0.19
CA THR A 177 -15.51 9.92 0.43
C THR A 177 -14.62 8.93 1.17
N ALA A 178 -15.12 8.30 2.24
CA ALA A 178 -14.39 7.28 3.00
C ALA A 178 -14.02 6.07 2.12
N ARG A 179 -14.92 5.66 1.22
CA ARG A 179 -14.68 4.57 0.27
C ARG A 179 -13.55 4.92 -0.69
N ASP A 180 -13.54 6.15 -1.22
CA ASP A 180 -12.49 6.61 -2.14
C ASP A 180 -11.13 6.77 -1.44
N GLU A 181 -11.12 7.16 -0.16
CA GLU A 181 -9.92 7.17 0.68
C GLU A 181 -9.35 5.76 0.92
N GLU A 182 -10.21 4.77 1.21
CA GLU A 182 -9.81 3.38 1.40
C GLU A 182 -9.32 2.76 0.08
N VAL A 183 -9.94 3.09 -1.06
CA VAL A 183 -9.45 2.70 -2.40
C VAL A 183 -8.05 3.27 -2.67
N THR A 184 -7.84 4.55 -2.37
CA THR A 184 -6.52 5.19 -2.50
C THR A 184 -5.48 4.49 -1.61
N THR A 185 -5.89 4.11 -0.40
CA THR A 185 -5.04 3.37 0.55
C THR A 185 -4.67 1.99 0.00
N ARG A 186 -5.65 1.22 -0.50
CA ARG A 186 -5.42 -0.08 -1.14
C ARG A 186 -4.47 0.02 -2.33
N ASP A 187 -4.61 1.03 -3.17
CA ASP A 187 -3.76 1.22 -4.34
C ASP A 187 -2.31 1.54 -3.94
N ARG A 188 -2.13 2.38 -2.91
CA ARG A 188 -0.82 2.64 -2.32
C ARG A 188 -0.18 1.37 -1.78
N LEU A 189 -0.93 0.56 -1.02
CA LEU A 189 -0.44 -0.72 -0.48
C LEU A 189 -0.10 -1.71 -1.58
N THR A 190 -0.88 -1.76 -2.65
CA THR A 190 -0.61 -2.61 -3.82
C THR A 190 0.69 -2.21 -4.52
N ALA A 191 0.94 -0.91 -4.67
CA ALA A 191 2.20 -0.39 -5.20
C ALA A 191 3.38 -0.72 -4.27
N GLU A 192 3.21 -0.60 -2.96
CA GLU A 192 4.21 -0.96 -1.95
C GLU A 192 4.55 -2.47 -2.02
N LEU A 193 3.53 -3.34 -2.14
CA LEU A 193 3.72 -4.77 -2.31
C LEU A 193 4.51 -5.10 -3.59
N ALA A 194 4.24 -4.41 -4.70
CA ALA A 194 4.98 -4.57 -5.94
C ALA A 194 6.46 -4.17 -5.78
N GLN A 195 6.74 -3.08 -5.05
CA GLN A 195 8.11 -2.68 -4.72
C GLN A 195 8.82 -3.72 -3.84
N LEU A 196 8.14 -4.27 -2.83
CA LEU A 196 8.71 -5.32 -1.97
C LEU A 196 9.06 -6.58 -2.77
N ARG A 197 8.19 -7.00 -3.70
CA ARG A 197 8.46 -8.14 -4.61
C ARG A 197 9.65 -7.87 -5.54
N ALA A 198 9.74 -6.65 -6.08
CA ALA A 198 10.88 -6.26 -6.90
C ALA A 198 12.19 -6.28 -6.08
N LEU A 199 12.15 -5.78 -4.84
CA LEU A 199 13.28 -5.84 -3.92
C LEU A 199 13.67 -7.30 -3.61
N GLN A 200 12.72 -8.18 -3.33
CA GLN A 200 12.99 -9.60 -3.11
C GLN A 200 13.69 -10.25 -4.32
N ALA A 201 13.26 -9.95 -5.54
CA ALA A 201 13.89 -10.46 -6.75
C ALA A 201 15.34 -9.97 -6.91
N GLN A 202 15.59 -8.69 -6.59
CA GLN A 202 16.95 -8.13 -6.59
C GLN A 202 17.84 -8.79 -5.53
N GLN A 203 17.31 -9.00 -4.32
CA GLN A 203 18.02 -9.66 -3.23
C GLN A 203 18.32 -11.14 -3.55
N ALA A 204 17.39 -11.86 -4.15
CA ALA A 204 17.61 -13.24 -4.58
C ALA A 204 18.70 -13.34 -5.66
N LYS A 205 18.74 -12.39 -6.59
CA LYS A 205 19.82 -12.29 -7.57
C LYS A 205 21.16 -11.99 -6.90
N ALA A 206 21.20 -11.02 -5.99
CA ALA A 206 22.42 -10.69 -5.26
C ALA A 206 22.94 -11.87 -4.43
N MET A 207 22.05 -12.68 -3.84
CA MET A 207 22.42 -13.93 -3.16
C MET A 207 23.12 -14.91 -4.10
N ALA A 208 22.54 -15.15 -5.29
CA ALA A 208 23.11 -16.08 -6.28
C ALA A 208 24.48 -15.60 -6.81
N ASP A 209 24.60 -14.30 -7.09
CA ASP A 209 25.86 -13.69 -7.52
C ASP A 209 26.94 -13.81 -6.43
N LEU A 210 26.55 -13.60 -5.16
CA LEU A 210 27.45 -13.70 -4.02
C LEU A 210 27.87 -15.16 -3.75
N GLU A 211 26.97 -16.12 -3.89
CA GLU A 211 27.30 -17.55 -3.79
C GLU A 211 28.32 -17.98 -4.86
N THR A 212 28.17 -17.48 -6.08
CA THR A 212 29.13 -17.70 -7.17
C THR A 212 30.52 -17.14 -6.81
N LYS A 213 30.58 -15.88 -6.36
CA LYS A 213 31.85 -15.25 -5.96
C LYS A 213 32.52 -15.95 -4.78
N ILE A 214 31.75 -16.44 -3.81
CA ILE A 214 32.26 -17.24 -2.69
C ILE A 214 32.89 -18.53 -3.21
N ALA A 215 32.24 -19.21 -4.15
CA ALA A 215 32.78 -20.43 -4.75
C ALA A 215 34.07 -20.17 -5.53
N GLU A 216 34.11 -19.10 -6.34
CA GLU A 216 35.31 -18.67 -7.07
C GLU A 216 36.46 -18.35 -6.12
N THR A 217 36.21 -17.54 -5.08
CA THR A 217 37.22 -17.16 -4.07
C THR A 217 37.78 -18.39 -3.35
N ARG A 218 36.92 -19.35 -2.99
CA ARG A 218 37.34 -20.61 -2.36
C ARG A 218 38.23 -21.45 -3.28
N TRP A 219 37.90 -21.48 -4.58
CA TRP A 219 38.72 -22.17 -5.57
C TRP A 219 40.08 -21.48 -5.75
N GLU A 220 40.12 -20.15 -5.83
CA GLU A 220 41.35 -19.36 -5.94
C GLU A 220 42.27 -19.55 -4.72
N ILE A 221 41.72 -19.49 -3.50
CA ILE A 221 42.47 -19.77 -2.27
C ILE A 221 43.07 -21.18 -2.31
N SER A 222 42.28 -22.18 -2.75
CA SER A 222 42.75 -23.56 -2.85
C SER A 222 43.90 -23.70 -3.85
N ARG A 223 43.82 -23.04 -5.01
CA ARG A 223 44.87 -23.03 -6.02
C ARG A 223 46.14 -22.33 -5.53
N LEU A 224 46.01 -21.17 -4.89
CA LEU A 224 47.12 -20.42 -4.27
C LEU A 224 47.82 -21.25 -3.18
N ASN A 225 47.09 -22.06 -2.41
CA ASN A 225 47.68 -22.94 -1.41
C ASN A 225 48.61 -23.98 -2.04
N HIS A 226 48.20 -24.61 -3.15
CA HIS A 226 49.05 -25.57 -3.86
C HIS A 226 50.31 -24.91 -4.44
N GLN A 227 50.17 -23.73 -5.05
CA GLN A 227 51.31 -22.98 -5.60
C GLN A 227 52.29 -22.55 -4.50
N SER A 228 51.78 -22.04 -3.37
CA SER A 228 52.63 -21.64 -2.25
C SER A 228 53.42 -22.79 -1.63
N ALA A 229 52.82 -23.99 -1.57
CA ALA A 229 53.48 -25.17 -1.03
C ALA A 229 54.62 -25.64 -1.95
N GLN A 230 54.40 -25.59 -3.26
CA GLN A 230 55.42 -25.87 -4.27
C GLN A 230 56.58 -24.86 -4.19
N LEU A 231 56.27 -23.56 -4.10
CA LEU A 231 57.28 -22.51 -4.00
C LEU A 231 58.09 -22.61 -2.70
N ALA A 232 57.43 -22.92 -1.58
CA ALA A 232 58.09 -23.13 -0.30
C ALA A 232 59.03 -24.32 -0.31
N GLN A 233 58.63 -25.42 -0.96
CA GLN A 233 59.52 -26.57 -1.17
C GLN A 233 60.74 -26.15 -2.00
N GLN A 234 60.55 -25.39 -3.08
CA GLN A 234 61.62 -24.94 -3.96
C GLN A 234 62.61 -23.99 -3.26
N VAL A 235 62.12 -23.07 -2.42
CA VAL A 235 62.97 -22.21 -1.56
C VAL A 235 63.75 -23.06 -0.56
N THR A 236 63.10 -24.05 0.05
CA THR A 236 63.75 -24.96 1.01
C THR A 236 64.86 -25.76 0.33
N ASP A 237 64.60 -26.29 -0.87
CA ASP A 237 65.56 -27.07 -1.65
C ASP A 237 66.76 -26.22 -2.08
N MET A 238 66.56 -24.94 -2.45
CA MET A 238 67.67 -24.01 -2.76
C MET A 238 68.52 -23.65 -1.55
N LEU A 239 67.93 -23.54 -0.35
CA LEU A 239 68.67 -23.24 0.87
C LEU A 239 69.48 -24.44 1.40
N GLN A 240 69.21 -25.64 0.90
CA GLN A 240 69.93 -26.87 1.24
C GLN A 240 71.06 -27.23 0.26
N GLN A 241 71.19 -26.50 -0.86
CA GLN A 241 72.30 -26.61 -1.81
C GLN A 241 73.42 -25.62 -1.45
#